data_AF-A0A941PHY4-F1
#
_entry.id   AF-A0A941PHY4-F1
#
_cell.length_a   1.000
_cell.length_b   1.000
_cell.length_c   1.000
_cell.angle_alpha   90.00
_cell.angle_beta   90.00
_cell.angle_gamma   90.00
#
_symmetry.space_group_name_H-M   'P 1'
#
loop_
_entity.id
_entity.type
_entity.pdbx_description
1 polymer ?
#
loop_
_entity_poly.entity_id
_entity_poly.type
_entity_poly.pdbx_seq_one_letter_code
_entity_poly.pdbx_strand_id
1 'polypeptide(L)'
;GDGGDELFAGYDPFSALAPATLYRRFVPRPLHALLREAVHRLPVSARNMSLDFKLRRTLTGLNHGPSLWNPVWLAPAEPAFIRDIFEEPLTPEELYSEALEAWESDPSQSLIDRSLTFYTRFYLQDDILMKVDRAAMMSGLESRAVLLDNDLVDFCRRLPHQFKIRNGKRKYLLKKAMEDVLPPDIIERPKKGFGVPTARWLRSIPKTPPLSPIAGIRMDRVGEAWDVHRRGEADHRLFLWTWLSLQSLNYPAAA
;
A
#
# COMPACT_ATOMS: atom_id res chain seq x y z
N GLY A 1 -17.34 5.79 1.69
CA GLY A 1 -17.22 4.43 2.21
C GLY A 1 -16.15 3.69 1.45
N ASP A 2 -15.94 2.44 1.82
CA ASP A 2 -15.02 1.52 1.14
C ASP A 2 -15.47 1.27 -0.31
N GLY A 3 -14.53 1.03 -1.21
CA GLY A 3 -14.77 0.93 -2.66
C GLY A 3 -14.66 2.27 -3.42
N GLY A 4 -14.79 3.41 -2.73
CA GLY A 4 -14.74 4.72 -3.38
C GLY A 4 -13.36 5.10 -3.91
N ASP A 5 -12.28 4.53 -3.40
CA ASP A 5 -10.92 4.77 -3.92
C ASP A 5 -10.52 3.74 -4.99
N GLU A 6 -10.97 2.51 -4.83
CA GLU A 6 -10.65 1.36 -5.67
C GLU A 6 -11.44 1.38 -6.98
N LEU A 7 -12.70 1.83 -6.94
CA LEU A 7 -13.53 1.98 -8.14
C LEU A 7 -13.24 3.28 -8.91
N PHE A 8 -12.73 4.32 -8.24
CA PHE A 8 -12.58 5.67 -8.80
C PHE A 8 -11.15 6.25 -8.72
N ALA A 9 -10.11 5.41 -8.70
CA ALA A 9 -8.71 5.84 -8.76
C ALA A 9 -8.32 6.88 -7.69
N GLY A 10 -8.70 6.62 -6.44
CA GLY A 10 -8.60 7.60 -5.37
C GLY A 10 -7.24 7.67 -4.65
N TYR A 11 -6.41 6.64 -4.74
CA TYR A 11 -5.13 6.57 -4.04
C TYR A 11 -4.00 7.42 -4.68
N ASP A 12 -3.02 7.82 -3.85
CA ASP A 12 -1.87 8.62 -4.30
C ASP A 12 -1.07 7.94 -5.43
N PRO A 13 -0.88 6.60 -5.45
CA PRO A 13 -0.14 5.94 -6.53
C PRO A 13 -0.74 6.14 -7.92
N PHE A 14 -2.05 6.33 -8.07
CA PHE A 14 -2.64 6.66 -9.38
C PHE A 14 -2.09 7.97 -9.96
N SER A 15 -1.81 8.96 -9.11
CA SER A 15 -1.15 10.20 -9.53
C SER A 15 0.35 10.01 -9.81
N ALA A 16 0.98 8.96 -9.28
CA ALA A 16 2.39 8.65 -9.48
C ALA A 16 2.67 7.86 -10.77
N LEU A 17 1.67 7.18 -11.35
CA LEU A 17 1.85 6.31 -12.53
C LEU A 17 2.44 7.03 -13.75
N ALA A 18 1.93 8.22 -14.09
CA ALA A 18 2.44 8.99 -15.23
C ALA A 18 3.87 9.52 -14.99
N PRO A 19 4.17 10.18 -13.85
CA PRO A 19 5.55 10.53 -13.49
C PRO A 19 6.51 9.33 -13.44
N ALA A 20 6.07 8.18 -12.92
CA ALA A 20 6.86 6.95 -12.86
C ALA A 20 7.20 6.42 -14.27
N THR A 21 6.24 6.47 -15.18
CA THR A 21 6.45 6.09 -16.60
C THR A 21 7.46 7.02 -17.28
N LEU A 22 7.34 8.33 -17.06
CA LEU A 22 8.28 9.32 -17.57
C LEU A 22 9.68 9.09 -16.99
N TYR A 23 9.79 8.92 -15.68
CA TYR A 23 11.03 8.63 -14.99
C TYR A 23 11.72 7.40 -15.59
N ARG A 24 11.00 6.28 -15.72
CA ARG A 24 11.55 5.04 -16.28
C ARG A 24 12.03 5.21 -17.73
N ARG A 25 11.39 6.09 -18.51
CA ARG A 25 11.77 6.36 -19.89
C ARG A 25 13.09 7.13 -20.00
N PHE A 26 13.32 8.08 -19.09
CA PHE A 26 14.42 9.04 -19.22
C PHE A 26 15.59 8.83 -18.23
N VAL A 27 15.37 8.10 -17.13
CA VAL A 27 16.40 7.90 -16.11
C VAL A 27 17.08 6.55 -16.31
N PRO A 28 18.37 6.51 -16.70
CA PRO A 28 19.10 5.26 -16.88
C PRO A 28 19.41 4.60 -15.53
N ARG A 29 19.65 3.27 -15.54
CA ARG A 29 19.89 2.47 -14.33
C ARG A 29 20.99 3.01 -13.39
N PRO A 30 22.15 3.49 -13.87
CA PRO A 30 23.18 4.04 -12.97
C PRO A 30 22.71 5.30 -12.22
N LEU A 31 21.97 6.18 -12.91
CA LEU A 31 21.38 7.37 -12.29
C LEU A 31 20.28 6.99 -11.30
N HIS A 32 19.45 6.00 -11.63
CA HIS A 32 18.47 5.48 -10.69
C HIS A 32 19.12 4.92 -9.41
N ALA A 33 20.21 4.17 -9.52
CA ALA A 33 20.94 3.66 -8.36
C ALA A 33 21.50 4.80 -7.49
N LEU A 34 22.06 5.85 -8.11
CA LEU A 34 22.54 7.04 -7.42
C LEU A 34 21.41 7.79 -6.69
N LEU A 35 20.27 7.99 -7.37
CA LEU A 35 19.11 8.66 -6.79
C LEU A 35 18.54 7.88 -5.61
N ARG A 36 18.50 6.55 -5.72
CA ARG A 36 18.07 5.67 -4.62
C ARG A 36 18.99 5.83 -3.41
N GLU A 37 20.29 5.74 -3.62
CA GLU A 37 21.29 5.92 -2.55
C GLU A 37 21.19 7.32 -1.91
N ALA A 38 21.02 8.37 -2.71
CA ALA A 38 20.84 9.73 -2.20
C ALA A 38 19.57 9.85 -1.34
N VAL A 39 18.46 9.26 -1.77
CA VAL A 39 17.21 9.22 -1.00
C VAL A 39 17.36 8.37 0.26
N HIS A 40 18.18 7.31 0.25
CA HIS A 40 18.44 6.52 1.46
C HIS A 40 19.18 7.28 2.56
N ARG A 41 19.88 8.35 2.21
CA ARG A 41 20.57 9.24 3.16
C ARG A 41 19.68 10.35 3.74
N LEU A 42 18.47 10.53 3.22
CA LEU A 42 17.53 11.51 3.78
C LEU A 42 17.10 11.10 5.20
N PRO A 43 16.92 12.07 6.11
CA PRO A 43 16.50 11.78 7.47
C PRO A 43 15.13 11.09 7.49
N VAL A 44 15.00 10.08 8.34
CA VAL A 44 13.78 9.26 8.44
C VAL A 44 12.70 10.01 9.19
N SER A 45 11.57 10.27 8.54
CA SER A 45 10.43 10.92 9.20
C SER A 45 9.46 9.93 9.82
N ALA A 46 9.04 10.17 11.06
CA ALA A 46 7.94 9.42 11.67
C ALA A 46 6.55 9.87 11.18
N ARG A 47 6.47 11.01 10.47
CA ARG A 47 5.20 11.58 10.01
C ARG A 47 4.52 10.62 9.03
N ASN A 48 3.20 10.48 9.16
CA ASN A 48 2.44 9.67 8.22
C ASN A 48 2.57 10.25 6.80
N MET A 49 2.96 9.40 5.84
CA MET A 49 3.02 9.73 4.41
C MET A 49 3.95 10.91 4.09
N SER A 50 5.11 10.94 4.75
CA SER A 50 6.14 11.96 4.58
C SER A 50 6.79 11.91 3.19
N LEU A 51 7.47 13.00 2.80
CA LEU A 51 8.11 13.09 1.48
C LEU A 51 9.21 12.04 1.31
N ASP A 52 10.05 11.82 2.33
CA ASP A 52 11.08 10.79 2.32
C ASP A 52 10.49 9.40 2.15
N PHE A 53 9.39 9.09 2.85
CA PHE A 53 8.68 7.81 2.72
C PHE A 53 8.16 7.61 1.28
N LYS A 54 7.52 8.64 0.71
CA LYS A 54 7.03 8.60 -0.68
C LYS A 54 8.16 8.38 -1.67
N LEU A 55 9.26 9.13 -1.56
CA LEU A 55 10.40 9.03 -2.46
C LEU A 55 11.06 7.65 -2.39
N ARG A 56 11.34 7.15 -1.18
CA ARG A 56 11.90 5.81 -0.98
C ARG A 56 11.02 4.75 -1.64
N ARG A 57 9.72 4.74 -1.30
CA ARG A 57 8.74 3.82 -1.89
C ARG A 57 8.70 3.89 -3.41
N THR A 58 8.59 5.09 -3.97
CA THR A 58 8.49 5.28 -5.42
C THR A 58 9.74 4.73 -6.10
N LEU A 59 10.94 5.07 -5.61
CA LEU A 59 12.20 4.58 -6.15
C LEU A 59 12.35 3.06 -5.99
N THR A 60 11.94 2.48 -4.87
CA THR A 60 11.96 1.01 -4.68
C THR A 60 11.10 0.31 -5.73
N GLY A 61 9.87 0.78 -5.99
CA GLY A 61 9.06 0.20 -7.06
C GLY A 61 9.63 0.44 -8.47
N LEU A 62 10.25 1.60 -8.72
CA LEU A 62 10.89 1.91 -10.00
C LEU A 62 12.14 1.08 -10.32
N ASN A 63 12.67 0.35 -9.34
CA ASN A 63 13.68 -0.68 -9.56
C ASN A 63 13.14 -1.88 -10.37
N HIS A 64 11.81 -2.01 -10.45
CA HIS A 64 11.11 -3.10 -11.11
C HIS A 64 10.28 -2.62 -12.33
N GLY A 65 9.76 -3.59 -13.09
CA GLY A 65 8.84 -3.33 -14.19
C GLY A 65 7.48 -2.80 -13.71
N PRO A 66 6.67 -2.18 -14.59
CA PRO A 66 5.37 -1.60 -14.21
C PRO A 66 4.39 -2.57 -13.55
N SER A 67 4.49 -3.86 -13.89
CA SER A 67 3.68 -4.93 -13.28
C SER A 67 3.91 -5.07 -11.77
N LEU A 68 5.10 -4.72 -11.29
CA LEU A 68 5.48 -4.81 -9.88
C LEU A 68 5.33 -3.49 -9.12
N TRP A 69 4.97 -2.39 -9.77
CA TRP A 69 4.90 -1.09 -9.10
C TRP A 69 3.90 -1.06 -7.96
N ASN A 70 2.63 -1.42 -8.21
CA ASN A 70 1.62 -1.43 -7.16
C ASN A 70 1.94 -2.41 -6.02
N PRO A 71 2.23 -3.71 -6.25
CA PRO A 71 2.56 -4.61 -5.15
C PRO A 71 3.78 -4.12 -4.35
N VAL A 72 4.85 -3.66 -5.01
CA VAL A 72 6.03 -3.13 -4.32
C VAL A 72 5.78 -1.80 -3.62
N TRP A 73 4.85 -0.96 -4.08
CA TRP A 73 4.49 0.30 -3.40
C TRP A 73 3.56 0.11 -2.21
N LEU A 74 2.82 -1.00 -2.15
CA LEU A 74 1.93 -1.31 -1.03
C LEU A 74 2.52 -2.33 -0.05
N ALA A 75 3.45 -3.19 -0.47
CA ALA A 75 4.00 -4.27 0.36
C ALA A 75 4.57 -3.79 1.69
N PRO A 76 4.40 -4.50 2.81
CA PRO A 76 4.84 -4.01 4.12
C PRO A 76 6.37 -3.80 4.25
N ALA A 77 7.16 -4.39 3.35
CA ALA A 77 8.59 -4.17 3.25
C ALA A 77 9.07 -4.23 1.79
N GLU A 78 10.33 -3.83 1.57
CA GLU A 78 10.96 -3.95 0.25
C GLU A 78 11.26 -5.41 -0.10
N PRO A 79 11.22 -5.81 -1.38
CA PRO A 79 11.46 -7.20 -1.77
C PRO A 79 12.83 -7.73 -1.32
N ALA A 80 13.87 -6.88 -1.34
CA ALA A 80 15.19 -7.26 -0.85
C ALA A 80 15.17 -7.61 0.64
N PHE A 81 14.46 -6.83 1.46
CA PHE A 81 14.32 -7.09 2.87
C PHE A 81 13.50 -8.35 3.14
N ILE A 82 12.43 -8.59 2.36
CA ILE A 82 11.61 -9.80 2.46
C ILE A 82 12.46 -11.05 2.16
N ARG A 83 13.23 -11.02 1.07
CA ARG A 83 14.17 -12.09 0.71
C ARG A 83 15.17 -12.38 1.83
N ASP A 84 15.64 -11.34 2.51
CA ASP A 84 16.62 -11.47 3.59
C ASP A 84 15.96 -11.96 4.91
N ILE A 85 14.63 -11.84 5.06
CA ILE A 85 13.87 -12.36 6.20
C ILE A 85 13.56 -13.86 6.08
N PHE A 86 13.17 -14.34 4.91
CA PHE A 86 12.81 -15.75 4.76
C PHE A 86 14.07 -16.64 4.75
N GLU A 87 14.01 -17.79 5.41
CA GLU A 87 15.09 -18.79 5.38
C GLU A 87 15.33 -19.26 3.94
N GLU A 88 14.25 -19.53 3.22
CA GLU A 88 14.22 -19.78 1.78
C GLU A 88 13.92 -18.45 1.04
N PRO A 89 14.90 -17.87 0.34
CA PRO A 89 14.75 -16.56 -0.27
C PRO A 89 13.76 -16.59 -1.44
N LEU A 90 12.75 -15.71 -1.40
CA LEU A 90 11.78 -15.54 -2.48
C LEU A 90 12.20 -14.41 -3.43
N THR A 91 12.00 -14.62 -4.73
CA THR A 91 12.11 -13.58 -5.75
C THR A 91 10.86 -12.67 -5.73
N PRO A 92 10.94 -11.42 -6.21
CA PRO A 92 9.76 -10.56 -6.37
C PRO A 92 8.66 -11.20 -7.24
N GLU A 93 9.05 -11.97 -8.25
CA GLU A 93 8.13 -12.65 -9.16
C GLU A 93 7.34 -13.77 -8.45
N GLU A 94 8.02 -14.54 -7.59
CA GLU A 94 7.36 -15.55 -6.74
C GLU A 94 6.47 -14.89 -5.68
N LEU A 95 6.98 -13.84 -5.02
CA LEU A 95 6.27 -13.15 -3.94
C LEU A 95 4.97 -12.48 -4.40
N TYR A 96 4.93 -12.01 -5.65
CA TYR A 96 3.80 -11.26 -6.21
C TYR A 96 3.16 -11.96 -7.41
N SER A 97 3.27 -13.29 -7.49
CA SER A 97 2.76 -14.09 -8.61
C SER A 97 1.28 -13.81 -8.93
N GLU A 98 0.40 -13.81 -7.92
CA GLU A 98 -1.03 -13.52 -8.11
C GLU A 98 -1.28 -12.11 -8.66
N ALA A 99 -0.51 -11.12 -8.21
CA ALA A 99 -0.60 -9.76 -8.71
C ALA A 99 -0.11 -9.64 -10.16
N LEU A 100 0.91 -10.42 -10.53
CA LEU A 100 1.42 -10.53 -11.90
C LEU A 100 0.40 -11.21 -12.82
N GLU A 101 -0.21 -12.30 -12.38
CA GLU A 101 -1.29 -12.98 -13.13
C GLU A 101 -2.47 -12.04 -13.38
N ALA A 102 -2.91 -11.30 -12.36
CA ALA A 102 -3.95 -10.29 -12.51
C ALA A 102 -3.55 -9.18 -13.49
N TRP A 103 -2.28 -8.76 -13.47
CA TRP A 103 -1.74 -7.77 -14.39
C TRP A 103 -1.70 -8.24 -15.86
N GLU A 104 -1.47 -9.53 -16.08
CA GLU A 104 -1.35 -10.14 -17.40
C GLU A 104 -2.69 -10.58 -17.99
N SER A 105 -3.73 -10.70 -17.16
CA SER A 105 -5.07 -11.18 -17.55
C SER A 105 -5.72 -10.42 -18.72
N ASP A 106 -5.40 -9.13 -18.88
CA ASP A 106 -5.90 -8.31 -19.98
C ASP A 106 -4.81 -7.34 -20.47
N PRO A 107 -4.02 -7.75 -21.48
CA PRO A 107 -2.95 -6.91 -21.99
C PRO A 107 -3.43 -5.60 -22.64
N SER A 108 -4.70 -5.51 -23.04
CA SER A 108 -5.28 -4.34 -23.70
C SER A 108 -5.55 -3.18 -22.73
N GLN A 109 -5.59 -3.47 -21.42
CA GLN A 109 -5.86 -2.48 -20.39
C GLN A 109 -4.74 -1.45 -20.25
N SER A 110 -5.16 -0.21 -20.00
CA SER A 110 -4.27 0.88 -19.63
C SER A 110 -3.55 0.59 -18.30
N LEU A 111 -2.44 1.30 -18.05
CA LEU A 111 -1.73 1.25 -16.78
C LEU A 111 -2.63 1.58 -15.57
N ILE A 112 -3.60 2.49 -15.76
CA ILE A 112 -4.54 2.88 -14.70
C ILE A 112 -5.55 1.76 -14.45
N ASP A 113 -6.09 1.16 -15.50
CA ASP A 113 -7.08 0.06 -15.38
C ASP A 113 -6.45 -1.17 -14.72
N ARG A 114 -5.23 -1.56 -15.12
CA ARG A 114 -4.51 -2.65 -14.44
C ARG A 114 -4.23 -2.33 -12.97
N SER A 115 -3.92 -1.08 -12.66
CA SER A 115 -3.76 -0.64 -11.27
C SER A 115 -5.09 -0.73 -10.50
N LEU A 116 -6.21 -0.29 -11.08
CA LEU A 116 -7.54 -0.43 -10.46
C LEU A 116 -7.88 -1.89 -10.17
N THR A 117 -7.55 -2.81 -11.09
CA THR A 117 -7.69 -4.25 -10.88
C THR A 117 -6.89 -4.73 -9.67
N PHE A 118 -5.62 -4.32 -9.56
CA PHE A 118 -4.79 -4.65 -8.38
C PHE A 118 -5.43 -4.14 -7.08
N TYR A 119 -5.84 -2.87 -7.04
CA TYR A 119 -6.44 -2.29 -5.83
C TYR A 119 -7.77 -2.95 -5.46
N THR A 120 -8.58 -3.35 -6.44
CA THR A 120 -9.87 -3.99 -6.19
C THR A 120 -9.71 -5.44 -5.74
N ARG A 121 -8.78 -6.19 -6.34
CA ARG A 121 -8.58 -7.62 -6.02
C ARG A 121 -7.81 -7.86 -4.73
N PHE A 122 -6.76 -7.07 -4.48
CA PHE A 122 -5.85 -7.33 -3.38
C PHE A 122 -6.05 -6.31 -2.25
N TYR A 123 -5.95 -5.02 -2.56
CA TYR A 123 -5.97 -4.01 -1.49
C TYR A 123 -7.34 -3.86 -0.80
N LEU A 124 -8.42 -3.82 -1.59
CA LEU A 124 -9.78 -3.74 -1.06
C LEU A 124 -10.11 -4.96 -0.22
N GLN A 125 -9.89 -6.14 -0.80
CA GLN A 125 -10.28 -7.42 -0.22
C GLN A 125 -9.46 -7.73 1.03
N ASP A 126 -8.13 -7.66 0.93
CA ASP A 126 -7.23 -8.23 1.92
C ASP A 126 -6.76 -7.22 2.99
N ASP A 127 -6.97 -5.91 2.79
CA ASP A 127 -6.69 -4.88 3.82
C ASP A 127 -7.97 -4.16 4.25
N ILE A 128 -8.65 -3.48 3.30
CA ILE A 128 -9.72 -2.54 3.65
C ILE A 128 -10.95 -3.25 4.23
N LEU A 129 -11.52 -4.21 3.50
CA LEU A 129 -12.73 -4.93 3.91
C LEU A 129 -12.47 -5.80 5.13
N MET A 130 -11.37 -6.56 5.14
CA MET A 130 -10.99 -7.40 6.28
C MET A 130 -10.90 -6.59 7.58
N LYS A 131 -10.24 -5.43 7.56
CA LYS A 131 -10.08 -4.61 8.77
C LYS A 131 -11.41 -4.10 9.30
N VAL A 132 -12.27 -3.58 8.41
CA VAL A 132 -13.56 -3.00 8.79
C VAL A 132 -14.49 -4.08 9.34
N ASP A 133 -14.56 -5.23 8.66
CA ASP A 133 -15.37 -6.37 9.07
C ASP A 133 -14.97 -6.87 10.47
N ARG A 134 -13.68 -7.18 10.67
CA ARG A 134 -13.18 -7.68 11.97
C ARG A 134 -13.44 -6.69 13.11
N ALA A 135 -13.18 -5.41 12.89
CA ALA A 135 -13.38 -4.39 13.93
C ALA A 135 -14.87 -4.20 14.28
N ALA A 136 -15.74 -4.21 13.27
CA ALA A 136 -17.19 -4.07 13.47
C ALA A 136 -17.75 -5.30 14.21
N MET A 137 -17.39 -6.51 13.77
CA MET A 137 -17.83 -7.76 14.39
C MET A 137 -17.36 -7.92 15.83
N MET A 138 -16.12 -7.48 16.15
CA MET A 138 -15.64 -7.43 17.54
C MET A 138 -16.48 -6.54 18.46
N SER A 139 -17.26 -5.62 17.88
CA SER A 139 -18.13 -4.69 18.62
C SER A 139 -19.62 -4.99 18.43
N GLY A 140 -19.98 -6.12 17.80
CA GLY A 140 -21.36 -6.48 17.51
C GLY A 140 -22.06 -5.54 16.51
N LEU A 141 -21.30 -4.88 15.63
CA LEU A 141 -21.80 -3.95 14.62
C LEU A 141 -21.75 -4.56 13.22
N GLU A 142 -22.76 -4.28 12.40
CA GLU A 142 -22.78 -4.59 10.97
C GLU A 142 -22.32 -3.36 10.17
N SER A 143 -21.24 -3.49 9.39
CA SER A 143 -20.78 -2.44 8.48
C SER A 143 -21.34 -2.64 7.07
N ARG A 144 -21.66 -1.54 6.37
CA ARG A 144 -22.14 -1.59 4.97
C ARG A 144 -21.27 -0.74 4.05
N ALA A 145 -20.64 -1.40 3.08
CA ALA A 145 -19.86 -0.74 2.04
C ALA A 145 -20.75 -0.35 0.85
N VAL A 146 -21.58 0.69 0.99
CA VAL A 146 -22.60 1.08 -0.01
C VAL A 146 -22.03 1.35 -1.42
N LEU A 147 -20.77 1.77 -1.54
CA LEU A 147 -20.14 1.99 -2.84
C LEU A 147 -19.74 0.68 -3.55
N LEU A 148 -19.86 -0.46 -2.87
CA LEU A 148 -19.63 -1.80 -3.40
C LEU A 148 -20.95 -2.52 -3.75
N ASP A 149 -22.04 -1.78 -3.89
CA ASP A 149 -23.24 -2.31 -4.53
C ASP A 149 -22.90 -2.87 -5.92
N ASN A 150 -23.44 -4.05 -6.26
CA ASN A 150 -23.07 -4.79 -7.46
C ASN A 150 -23.34 -3.98 -8.74
N ASP A 151 -24.47 -3.26 -8.80
CA ASP A 151 -24.82 -2.48 -9.99
C ASP A 151 -23.84 -1.31 -10.18
N LEU A 152 -23.44 -0.68 -9.08
CA LEU A 152 -22.44 0.39 -9.10
C LEU A 152 -21.06 -0.14 -9.49
N VAL A 153 -20.65 -1.29 -8.96
CA VAL A 153 -19.38 -1.94 -9.31
C VAL A 153 -19.37 -2.30 -10.80
N ASP A 154 -20.44 -2.90 -11.32
CA ASP A 154 -20.56 -3.27 -12.73
C ASP A 154 -20.57 -2.05 -13.65
N PHE A 155 -21.24 -0.97 -13.25
CA PHE A 155 -21.14 0.30 -13.94
C PHE A 155 -19.70 0.82 -13.97
N CYS A 156 -19.03 0.87 -12.82
CA CYS A 156 -17.66 1.38 -12.70
C CYS A 156 -16.64 0.53 -13.46
N ARG A 157 -16.84 -0.79 -13.54
CA ARG A 157 -15.96 -1.72 -14.28
C ARG A 157 -15.99 -1.44 -15.78
N ARG A 158 -17.14 -1.05 -16.33
CA ARG A 158 -17.31 -0.70 -17.76
C ARG A 158 -16.86 0.72 -18.09
N LEU A 159 -16.67 1.56 -17.07
CA LEU A 159 -16.34 2.97 -17.23
C LEU A 159 -14.86 3.17 -17.63
N PRO A 160 -14.56 3.90 -18.72
CA PRO A 160 -13.19 4.27 -19.07
C PRO A 160 -12.48 5.01 -17.92
N HIS A 161 -11.22 4.67 -17.66
CA HIS A 161 -10.47 5.23 -16.52
C HIS A 161 -10.40 6.77 -16.51
N GLN A 162 -10.51 7.44 -17.66
CA GLN A 162 -10.54 8.90 -17.75
C GLN A 162 -11.70 9.58 -16.99
N PHE A 163 -12.76 8.83 -16.67
CA PHE A 163 -13.83 9.31 -15.79
C PHE A 163 -13.51 9.07 -14.31
N LYS A 164 -12.60 8.14 -14.00
CA LYS A 164 -12.13 7.85 -12.63
C LYS A 164 -11.03 8.84 -12.24
N ILE A 165 -10.09 9.11 -13.14
CA ILE A 165 -9.02 10.10 -13.00
C ILE A 165 -8.89 10.95 -14.26
N ARG A 166 -8.90 12.28 -14.11
CA ARG A 166 -8.84 13.22 -15.25
C ARG A 166 -7.95 14.40 -14.92
N ASN A 167 -6.96 14.69 -15.77
CA ASN A 167 -6.05 15.83 -15.61
C ASN A 167 -5.43 15.91 -14.19
N GLY A 168 -5.03 14.75 -13.64
CA GLY A 168 -4.51 14.64 -12.27
C GLY A 168 -5.56 14.67 -11.16
N LYS A 169 -6.83 15.02 -11.46
CA LYS A 169 -7.94 14.96 -10.50
C LYS A 169 -8.43 13.52 -10.34
N ARG A 170 -8.13 12.94 -9.19
CA ARG A 170 -8.60 11.62 -8.74
C ARG A 170 -10.08 11.65 -8.33
N LYS A 171 -10.75 10.50 -8.36
CA LYS A 171 -12.18 10.38 -8.09
C LYS A 171 -13.03 11.34 -8.91
N TYR A 172 -12.65 11.59 -10.16
CA TYR A 172 -13.20 12.68 -10.96
C TYR A 172 -14.74 12.61 -11.07
N LEU A 173 -15.27 11.49 -11.57
CA LEU A 173 -16.72 11.30 -11.72
C LEU A 173 -17.44 11.28 -10.37
N LEU A 174 -16.88 10.59 -9.37
CA LEU A 174 -17.47 10.53 -8.03
C LEU A 174 -17.57 11.92 -7.39
N LYS A 175 -16.52 12.76 -7.52
CA LYS A 175 -16.55 14.15 -7.05
C LYS A 175 -17.61 14.94 -7.82
N LYS A 176 -17.61 14.83 -9.16
CA LYS A 176 -18.58 15.52 -10.03
C LYS A 176 -20.03 15.17 -9.68
N ALA A 177 -20.33 13.91 -9.44
CA ALA A 177 -21.67 13.45 -9.08
C ALA A 177 -22.16 13.99 -7.72
N MET A 178 -21.25 14.41 -6.84
CA MET A 178 -21.57 14.90 -5.49
C MET A 178 -21.53 16.43 -5.37
N GLU A 179 -21.22 17.16 -6.44
CA GLU A 179 -21.09 18.64 -6.43
C GLU A 179 -22.38 19.35 -5.97
N ASP A 180 -23.54 18.77 -6.28
CA ASP A 180 -24.86 19.32 -5.87
C ASP A 180 -25.32 18.83 -4.49
N VAL A 181 -24.60 17.90 -3.87
CA VAL A 181 -24.96 17.25 -2.59
C VAL A 181 -24.05 17.70 -1.45
N LEU A 182 -22.76 17.93 -1.73
CA LEU A 182 -21.75 18.25 -0.72
C LEU A 182 -21.18 19.66 -0.93
N PRO A 183 -20.83 20.37 0.15
CA PRO A 183 -20.15 21.65 0.05
C PRO A 183 -18.84 21.60 -0.78
N PRO A 184 -18.49 22.66 -1.52
CA PRO A 184 -17.29 22.68 -2.37
C PRO A 184 -15.98 22.37 -1.63
N ASP A 185 -15.85 22.78 -0.37
CA ASP A 185 -14.68 22.52 0.47
C ASP A 185 -14.53 21.02 0.82
N ILE A 186 -15.63 20.27 0.91
CA ILE A 186 -15.61 18.82 1.08
C ILE A 186 -15.23 18.12 -0.22
N ILE A 187 -15.76 18.59 -1.37
CA ILE A 187 -15.46 18.05 -2.70
C ILE A 187 -13.98 18.21 -3.06
N GLU A 188 -13.40 19.38 -2.80
CA GLU A 188 -12.01 19.68 -3.12
C GLU A 188 -11.02 19.25 -2.03
N ARG A 189 -11.52 18.73 -0.90
CA ARG A 189 -10.67 18.29 0.20
C ARG A 189 -9.62 17.27 -0.28
N PRO A 190 -8.33 17.46 0.06
CA PRO A 190 -7.30 16.48 -0.22
C PRO A 190 -7.60 15.13 0.43
N LYS A 191 -7.21 14.04 -0.23
CA LYS A 191 -7.35 12.69 0.36
C LYS A 191 -6.54 12.61 1.65
N LYS A 192 -7.20 12.16 2.70
CA LYS A 192 -6.58 11.82 3.98
C LYS A 192 -6.82 10.33 4.24
N GLY A 193 -5.75 9.57 4.43
CA GLY A 193 -5.84 8.17 4.84
C GLY A 193 -6.13 8.04 6.33
N PHE A 194 -6.60 6.85 6.74
CA PHE A 194 -6.88 6.49 8.13
C PHE A 194 -5.65 5.94 8.87
N GLY A 195 -4.44 6.36 8.46
CA GLY A 195 -3.21 5.84 9.03
C GLY A 195 -3.04 6.27 10.50
N VAL A 196 -2.92 5.29 11.39
CA VAL A 196 -2.52 5.48 12.78
C VAL A 196 -1.02 5.77 12.87
N PRO A 197 -0.52 6.43 13.93
CA PRO A 197 0.88 6.84 14.05
C PRO A 197 1.78 5.66 14.45
N THR A 198 1.71 4.54 13.73
CA THR A 198 2.37 3.26 14.07
C THR A 198 3.86 3.39 14.24
N ALA A 199 4.56 4.17 13.40
CA ALA A 199 6.00 4.38 13.60
C ALA A 199 6.34 5.04 14.94
N ARG A 200 5.52 6.00 15.37
CA ARG A 200 5.73 6.64 16.68
C ARG A 200 5.44 5.66 17.80
N TRP A 201 4.36 4.87 17.67
CA TRP A 201 4.00 3.87 18.65
C TRP A 201 5.10 2.81 18.79
N LEU A 202 5.53 2.18 17.69
CA LEU A 202 6.56 1.14 17.68
C LEU A 202 7.93 1.59 18.21
N ARG A 203 8.23 2.90 18.18
CA ARG A 203 9.42 3.45 18.85
C ARG A 203 9.33 3.39 20.38
N SER A 204 8.12 3.43 20.92
CA SER A 204 7.85 3.55 22.36
C SER A 204 7.22 2.31 22.99
N ILE A 205 6.42 1.55 22.23
CA ILE A 205 5.64 0.41 22.69
C ILE A 205 5.45 -0.64 21.56
N PRO A 206 5.53 -1.94 21.88
CA PRO A 206 6.06 -2.51 23.12
C PRO A 206 7.56 -2.20 23.30
N LYS A 207 8.05 -2.21 24.55
CA LYS A 207 9.48 -1.96 24.84
C LYS A 207 10.37 -3.13 24.43
N THR A 208 9.84 -4.34 24.40
CA THR A 208 10.55 -5.56 24.02
C THR A 208 9.87 -6.14 22.79
N PRO A 209 10.62 -6.51 21.74
CA PRO A 209 10.03 -7.16 20.58
C PRO A 209 9.51 -8.55 20.94
N PRO A 210 8.27 -8.91 20.56
CA PRO A 210 7.87 -10.32 20.58
C PRO A 210 8.60 -11.05 19.46
N LEU A 211 9.54 -11.92 19.82
CA LEU A 211 10.37 -12.69 18.88
C LEU A 211 10.07 -14.19 18.97
N SER A 212 8.81 -14.56 19.21
CA SER A 212 8.44 -15.97 19.20
C SER A 212 8.74 -16.55 17.81
N PRO A 213 9.52 -17.63 17.70
CA PRO A 213 9.95 -18.16 16.41
C PRO A 213 8.77 -18.51 15.51
N ILE A 214 8.88 -18.16 14.23
CA ILE A 214 7.97 -18.61 13.18
C ILE A 214 8.82 -19.41 12.19
N ALA A 215 8.38 -20.62 11.85
CA ALA A 215 9.11 -21.47 10.91
C ALA A 215 9.33 -20.76 9.57
N GLY A 216 10.53 -20.87 9.01
CA GLY A 216 10.91 -20.23 7.74
C GLY A 216 11.26 -18.74 7.85
N ILE A 217 11.25 -18.14 9.05
CA ILE A 217 11.59 -16.72 9.28
C ILE A 217 12.88 -16.59 10.10
N ARG A 218 13.83 -15.82 9.56
CA ARG A 218 15.07 -15.43 10.24
C ARG A 218 14.81 -14.38 11.34
N MET A 219 14.66 -14.87 12.57
CA MET A 219 14.29 -14.08 13.74
C MET A 219 15.31 -13.00 14.13
N ASP A 220 16.59 -13.22 13.83
CA ASP A 220 17.66 -12.24 13.99
C ASP A 220 17.40 -10.98 13.16
N ARG A 221 16.91 -11.14 11.92
CA ARG A 221 16.56 -10.03 11.02
C ARG A 221 15.35 -9.24 11.51
N VAL A 222 14.38 -9.93 12.11
CA VAL A 222 13.22 -9.27 12.73
C VAL A 222 13.66 -8.42 13.94
N GLY A 223 14.54 -8.98 14.79
CA GLY A 223 15.13 -8.26 15.91
C GLY A 223 15.93 -7.03 15.49
N GLU A 224 16.78 -7.19 14.47
CA GLU A 224 17.56 -6.08 13.88
C GLU A 224 16.63 -4.96 13.36
N ALA A 225 15.61 -5.32 12.58
CA ALA A 225 14.65 -4.36 12.04
C ALA A 225 13.88 -3.61 13.15
N TRP A 226 13.56 -4.31 14.24
CA TRP A 226 12.92 -3.72 15.41
C TRP A 226 13.81 -2.66 16.06
N ASP A 227 15.07 -3.01 16.34
CA ASP A 227 16.00 -2.13 17.04
C ASP A 227 16.38 -0.90 16.20
N VAL A 228 16.65 -1.10 14.91
CA VAL A 228 16.92 0.00 13.96
C VAL A 228 15.72 0.95 13.86
N HIS A 229 14.50 0.41 13.82
CA HIS A 229 13.28 1.24 13.79
C HIS A 229 13.11 2.08 15.05
N ARG A 230 13.39 1.49 16.22
CA ARG A 230 13.27 2.15 17.52
C ARG A 230 14.30 3.26 17.71
N ARG A 231 15.53 3.06 17.25
CA ARG A 231 16.56 4.12 17.22
C ARG A 231 16.25 5.23 16.21
N GLY A 232 15.28 5.02 15.33
CA GLY A 232 14.87 5.99 14.32
C GLY A 232 15.77 6.04 13.10
N GLU A 233 16.65 5.04 12.94
CA GLU A 233 17.60 4.89 11.83
C GLU A 233 16.92 4.43 10.54
N ALA A 234 15.82 3.67 10.65
CA ALA A 234 14.99 3.24 9.53
C ALA A 234 13.49 3.22 9.86
N ASP A 235 12.66 3.16 8.83
CA ASP A 235 11.21 3.06 8.97
C ASP A 235 10.71 1.67 8.54
N HIS A 236 10.68 0.73 9.49
CA HIS A 236 10.10 -0.60 9.31
C HIS A 236 8.65 -0.68 9.81
N ARG A 237 7.91 0.44 9.96
CA ARG A 237 6.62 0.45 10.66
C ARG A 237 5.58 -0.52 10.10
N LEU A 238 5.55 -0.68 8.78
CA LEU A 238 4.56 -1.52 8.10
C LEU A 238 4.90 -2.99 8.33
N PHE A 239 6.15 -3.38 8.07
CA PHE A 239 6.67 -4.70 8.38
C PHE A 239 6.46 -5.09 9.85
N LEU A 240 6.88 -4.24 10.79
CA LEU A 240 6.80 -4.54 12.22
C LEU A 240 5.35 -4.61 12.69
N TRP A 241 4.43 -3.84 12.09
CA TRP A 241 3.00 -3.98 12.37
C TRP A 241 2.45 -5.32 11.88
N THR A 242 2.83 -5.75 10.67
CA THR A 242 2.49 -7.08 10.16
C THR A 242 3.05 -8.17 11.06
N TRP A 243 4.31 -8.02 11.51
CA TRP A 243 4.95 -8.94 12.45
C TRP A 243 4.19 -9.04 13.77
N LEU A 244 3.84 -7.92 14.41
CA LEU A 244 3.05 -7.92 15.64
C LEU A 244 1.68 -8.59 15.44
N SER A 245 1.05 -8.35 14.29
CA SER A 245 -0.23 -8.98 13.95
C SER A 245 -0.09 -10.50 13.87
N LEU A 246 0.96 -11.01 13.20
CA LEU A 246 1.27 -12.44 13.13
C LEU A 246 1.55 -13.03 14.52
N GLN A 247 2.36 -12.35 15.33
CA GLN A 247 2.67 -12.77 16.68
C GLN A 247 1.42 -12.86 17.55
N SER A 248 0.48 -11.92 17.42
CA SER A 248 -0.78 -11.93 18.17
C SER A 248 -1.70 -13.10 17.84
N LEU A 249 -1.63 -13.64 16.61
CA LEU A 249 -2.39 -14.83 16.20
C LEU A 249 -1.81 -16.12 16.80
N ASN A 250 -0.52 -16.12 17.13
CA ASN A 250 0.16 -17.27 17.74
C ASN A 250 0.03 -17.32 19.27
N TYR A 251 -0.59 -16.32 19.90
CA TYR A 251 -1.03 -16.41 21.29
C TYR A 251 -2.45 -16.96 21.31
N PRO A 252 -2.74 -18.09 22.01
CA PRO A 252 -4.12 -18.39 22.33
C PRO A 252 -4.67 -17.18 23.07
N ALA A 253 -5.81 -16.65 22.61
CA ALA A 253 -6.52 -15.59 23.30
C ALA A 253 -6.57 -15.98 24.78
N ALA A 254 -5.95 -15.16 25.64
CA ALA A 254 -6.08 -15.35 27.07
C ALA A 254 -7.59 -15.29 27.37
N ALA A 255 -8.15 -16.46 27.70
CA ALA A 255 -9.52 -16.62 28.15
C ALA A 255 -9.72 -15.95 29.51
#